data_AF-A0A2V7VDT8-F1
#
_entry.id   AF-A0A2V7VDT8-F1
#
_cell.length_a   1.000
_cell.length_b   1.000
_cell.length_c   1.000
_cell.angle_alpha   90.00
_cell.angle_beta   90.00
_cell.angle_gamma   90.00
#
_symmetry.space_group_name_H-M   'P 1'
#
loop_
_entity.id
_entity.type
_entity.pdbx_description
1 polymer ?
#
loop_
_entity_poly.entity_id
_entity_poly.type
_entity_poly.pdbx_seq_one_letter_code
_entity_poly.pdbx_strand_id
1 'polypeptide(L)'
;ENIVGPRLPRRWLIAFAFGLVHGFGFSFALRQSLQLAGSHLLTSLLSFNVGVELGQLLVLALLVPMLEVLFRFVVAERVGTIILSALVAHTGWHWMVERGDRLRQFRFAWPALDAALLASAMRWAMLGLVLLGVAWLMSSLL
;
A
#
# COMPACT_ATOMS: atom_id res chain seq x y z
N GLU A 1 -15.90 9.20 -4.98
CA GLU A 1 -15.83 10.52 -5.65
C GLU A 1 -16.47 10.50 -7.03
N ASN A 2 -16.08 9.58 -7.91
CA ASN A 2 -16.63 9.45 -9.26
C ASN A 2 -18.17 9.21 -9.33
N ILE A 3 -18.74 8.51 -8.34
CA ILE A 3 -20.17 8.19 -8.29
C ILE A 3 -20.98 9.27 -7.54
N VAL A 4 -20.50 9.70 -6.38
CA VAL A 4 -21.28 10.51 -5.43
C VAL A 4 -20.99 12.02 -5.57
N GLY A 5 -19.88 12.40 -6.23
CA GLY A 5 -19.51 13.81 -6.45
C GLY A 5 -18.84 14.60 -5.32
N PRO A 6 -18.63 14.14 -4.06
CA PRO A 6 -17.91 14.94 -3.09
C PRO A 6 -16.42 14.95 -3.44
N ARG A 7 -15.82 16.14 -3.43
CA ARG A 7 -14.36 16.31 -3.39
C ARG A 7 -13.93 16.02 -1.96
N LEU A 8 -13.26 14.89 -1.71
CA LEU A 8 -12.70 14.60 -0.40
C LEU A 8 -11.56 15.59 -0.11
N PRO A 9 -11.67 16.43 0.93
CA PRO A 9 -10.49 17.18 1.37
C PRO A 9 -9.42 16.17 1.81
N ARG A 10 -8.14 16.43 1.46
CA ARG A 10 -6.97 15.60 1.84
C ARG A 10 -6.87 14.23 1.16
N ARG A 11 -7.20 14.11 -0.13
CA ARG A 11 -6.98 12.88 -0.94
C ARG A 11 -5.57 12.28 -0.80
N TRP A 12 -4.56 13.13 -0.68
CA TRP A 12 -3.17 12.71 -0.49
C TRP A 12 -2.99 11.81 0.74
N LEU A 13 -3.76 12.03 1.81
CA LEU A 13 -3.67 11.23 3.03
C LEU A 13 -4.21 9.82 2.81
N ILE A 14 -5.30 9.69 2.04
CA ILE A 14 -5.87 8.38 1.68
C ILE A 14 -4.92 7.64 0.75
N ALA A 15 -4.36 8.31 -0.26
CA ALA A 15 -3.37 7.73 -1.16
C ALA A 15 -2.11 7.27 -0.40
N PHE A 16 -1.64 8.09 0.57
CA PHE A 16 -0.52 7.75 1.43
C PHE A 16 -0.80 6.55 2.33
N ALA A 17 -1.94 6.53 3.03
CA ALA A 17 -2.32 5.42 3.89
C ALA A 17 -2.49 4.12 3.10
N PHE A 18 -3.14 4.19 1.92
CA PHE A 18 -3.25 3.06 1.01
C PHE A 18 -1.87 2.58 0.55
N GLY A 19 -1.00 3.50 0.13
CA GLY A 19 0.37 3.20 -0.26
C GLY A 19 1.19 2.54 0.86
N LEU A 20 1.05 2.99 2.11
CA LEU A 20 1.69 2.36 3.27
C LEU A 20 1.20 0.94 3.50
N VAL A 21 -0.12 0.74 3.62
CA VAL A 21 -0.70 -0.59 3.87
C VAL A 21 -0.32 -1.55 2.75
N HIS A 22 -0.39 -1.09 1.50
CA HIS A 22 -0.04 -1.88 0.33
C HIS A 22 1.46 -2.19 0.30
N GLY A 23 2.32 -1.21 0.54
CA GLY A 23 3.78 -1.39 0.61
C GLY A 23 4.22 -2.37 1.69
N PHE A 24 3.59 -2.32 2.88
CA PHE A 24 3.84 -3.31 3.93
C PHE A 24 3.37 -4.70 3.53
N GLY A 25 2.12 -4.85 3.07
CA GLY A 25 1.60 -6.15 2.64
C GLY A 25 2.42 -6.76 1.50
N PHE A 26 2.89 -5.91 0.59
CA PHE A 26 3.79 -6.28 -0.48
C PHE A 26 5.15 -6.76 0.05
N SER A 27 5.75 -6.05 1.02
CA SER A 27 7.04 -6.45 1.60
C SER A 27 7.01 -7.84 2.27
N PHE A 28 5.88 -8.21 2.88
CA PHE A 28 5.70 -9.55 3.45
C PHE A 28 5.60 -10.62 2.36
N ALA A 29 4.80 -10.38 1.32
CA ALA A 29 4.69 -11.29 0.19
C ALA A 29 6.03 -11.46 -0.53
N LEU A 30 6.78 -10.36 -0.70
CA LEU A 30 8.11 -10.34 -1.31
C LEU A 30 9.12 -11.15 -0.49
N ARG A 31 9.13 -11.05 0.85
CA ARG A 31 9.98 -11.91 1.71
C ARG A 31 9.68 -13.40 1.52
N GLN A 32 8.43 -13.74 1.23
CA GLN A 32 8.00 -15.13 1.08
C GLN A 32 8.26 -15.68 -0.32
N SER A 33 8.19 -14.82 -1.36
CA SER A 33 8.36 -15.21 -2.78
C SER A 33 9.78 -15.04 -3.32
N LEU A 34 10.60 -14.16 -2.73
CA LEU A 34 12.01 -13.99 -3.10
C LEU A 34 12.92 -15.10 -2.54
N GLN A 35 12.53 -16.37 -2.75
CA GLN A 35 13.45 -17.50 -2.63
C GLN A 35 14.61 -17.43 -3.63
N LEU A 36 14.52 -16.55 -4.64
CA LEU A 36 15.56 -16.26 -5.63
C LEU A 36 16.69 -15.34 -5.10
N ALA A 37 16.53 -14.71 -3.94
CA ALA A 37 17.35 -13.55 -3.57
C ALA A 37 18.60 -13.85 -2.73
N GLY A 38 18.81 -15.09 -2.24
CA GLY A 38 20.04 -15.53 -1.55
C GLY A 38 20.94 -14.40 -1.00
N SER A 39 22.08 -14.17 -1.65
CA SER A 39 23.09 -13.15 -1.32
C SER A 39 22.91 -11.78 -2.01
N HIS A 40 21.90 -11.57 -2.86
CA HIS A 40 21.78 -10.38 -3.74
C HIS A 40 20.47 -9.61 -3.55
N LEU A 41 20.18 -9.22 -2.31
CA LEU A 41 18.99 -8.45 -1.93
C LEU A 41 18.81 -7.17 -2.75
N LEU A 42 19.88 -6.38 -2.94
CA LEU A 42 19.79 -5.10 -3.64
C LEU A 42 19.37 -5.27 -5.10
N THR A 43 19.96 -6.23 -5.81
CA THR A 43 19.62 -6.56 -7.19
C THR A 43 18.17 -7.01 -7.29
N SER A 44 17.72 -7.85 -6.36
CA SER A 44 16.34 -8.35 -6.35
C SER A 44 15.31 -7.23 -6.13
N LEU A 45 15.59 -6.31 -5.18
CA LEU A 45 14.76 -5.13 -4.97
C LEU A 45 14.74 -4.23 -6.21
N LEU A 46 15.88 -4.01 -6.85
CA LEU A 46 15.97 -3.15 -8.03
C LEU A 46 15.21 -3.77 -9.22
N SER A 47 15.46 -5.04 -9.54
CA SER A 47 14.77 -5.76 -10.62
C SER A 47 13.26 -5.84 -10.37
N PHE A 48 12.84 -6.02 -9.12
CA PHE A 48 11.42 -6.00 -8.75
C PHE A 48 10.79 -4.62 -9.02
N ASN A 49 11.39 -3.54 -8.52
CA ASN A 49 10.86 -2.19 -8.72
C ASN A 49 10.82 -1.81 -10.21
N VAL A 50 11.86 -2.15 -10.97
CA VAL A 50 11.89 -1.95 -12.42
C VAL A 50 10.77 -2.75 -13.10
N GLY A 51 10.56 -4.01 -12.71
CA GLY A 51 9.48 -4.83 -13.23
C GLY A 51 8.09 -4.25 -12.96
N VAL A 52 7.86 -3.70 -11.76
CA VAL A 52 6.61 -3.01 -11.41
C VAL A 52 6.40 -1.77 -12.25
N GLU A 53 7.42 -0.90 -12.35
CA GLU A 53 7.34 0.33 -13.13
C GLU A 53 7.03 0.03 -14.60
N LEU A 54 7.73 -0.95 -15.19
CA LEU A 54 7.47 -1.40 -16.56
C LEU A 54 6.06 -1.96 -16.73
N GLY A 55 5.57 -2.75 -15.76
CA GLY A 55 4.21 -3.26 -15.76
C GLY A 55 3.17 -2.15 -15.68
N GLN A 56 3.39 -1.14 -14.84
CA GLN A 56 2.50 0.03 -14.72
C GLN A 56 2.49 0.85 -16.01
N LEU A 57 3.65 1.11 -16.62
CA LEU A 57 3.77 1.79 -17.90
C LEU A 57 3.06 1.02 -19.01
N LEU A 58 3.23 -0.30 -19.08
CA LEU A 58 2.55 -1.15 -20.06
C LEU A 58 1.03 -1.12 -19.88
N VAL A 59 0.54 -1.26 -18.65
CA VAL A 59 -0.89 -1.18 -18.35
C VAL A 59 -1.44 0.19 -18.74
N LEU A 60 -0.73 1.28 -18.43
CA LEU A 60 -1.16 2.63 -18.79
C LEU A 60 -1.22 2.80 -20.32
N ALA A 61 -0.16 2.36 -21.03
CA ALA A 61 -0.06 2.46 -22.48
C ALA A 61 -1.16 1.69 -23.21
N LEU A 62 -1.68 0.60 -22.63
CA LEU A 62 -2.75 -0.21 -23.23
C LEU A 62 -4.15 0.20 -22.76
N LEU A 63 -4.33 0.41 -21.46
CA LEU A 63 -5.64 0.59 -20.86
C LEU A 63 -6.21 1.99 -21.14
N VAL A 64 -5.37 3.02 -21.14
CA VAL A 64 -5.81 4.40 -21.43
C VAL A 64 -6.42 4.53 -22.83
N PRO A 65 -5.73 4.15 -23.93
CA PRO A 65 -6.34 4.25 -25.26
C PRO A 65 -7.55 3.32 -25.42
N MET A 66 -7.55 2.15 -24.78
CA MET A 66 -8.71 1.25 -24.80
C MET A 66 -9.95 1.90 -24.17
N LEU A 67 -9.78 2.57 -23.02
CA LEU A 67 -10.87 3.29 -22.35
C LEU A 67 -11.32 4.50 -23.17
N GLU A 68 -10.40 5.22 -23.81
CA GLU A 68 -10.74 6.35 -24.67
C GLU A 68 -11.61 5.92 -25.85
N VAL A 69 -11.24 4.84 -26.55
CA VAL A 69 -12.04 4.26 -27.63
C VAL A 69 -13.40 3.77 -27.11
N LEU A 70 -13.42 3.06 -25.99
CA LEU A 70 -14.65 2.54 -25.39
C LEU A 70 -15.64 3.66 -25.04
N PHE A 71 -15.16 4.74 -24.41
CA PHE A 71 -16.00 5.88 -24.03
C PHE A 71 -16.39 6.76 -25.21
N ARG A 72 -15.60 6.76 -26.30
CA ARG A 72 -15.94 7.47 -27.52
C ARG A 72 -17.07 6.80 -28.30
N PHE A 73 -17.11 5.47 -28.34
CA PHE A 73 -18.02 4.74 -29.25
C PHE A 73 -19.16 3.99 -28.55
N VAL A 74 -19.05 3.65 -27.27
CA VAL A 74 -19.99 2.72 -26.63
C VAL A 74 -20.80 3.39 -25.52
N VAL A 75 -20.17 4.16 -24.64
CA VAL A 75 -20.84 4.73 -23.45
C VAL A 75 -20.31 6.13 -23.16
N ALA A 76 -21.20 7.09 -22.88
CA ALA A 76 -20.77 8.42 -22.43
C ALA A 76 -19.79 8.32 -21.25
N GLU A 77 -18.67 9.04 -21.34
CA GLU A 77 -17.53 8.96 -20.41
C GLU A 77 -17.94 9.00 -18.92
N ARG A 78 -18.90 9.87 -18.57
CA ARG A 78 -19.41 9.98 -17.20
C ARG A 78 -20.11 8.71 -16.72
N VAL A 79 -20.95 8.12 -17.57
CA VAL A 79 -21.68 6.87 -17.25
C VAL A 79 -20.70 5.70 -17.20
N GLY A 80 -19.78 5.62 -18.16
CA GLY A 80 -18.73 4.60 -18.17
C GLY A 80 -17.86 4.64 -16.92
N THR A 81 -17.46 5.84 -16.50
CA THR A 81 -16.68 6.06 -15.26
C THR A 81 -17.46 5.64 -14.01
N ILE A 82 -18.76 5.93 -13.94
CA ILE A 82 -19.62 5.50 -12.83
C ILE A 82 -19.75 3.97 -12.78
N ILE A 83 -20.01 3.32 -13.93
CA ILE A 83 -20.15 1.86 -14.03
C ILE A 83 -18.83 1.20 -13.61
N LEU A 84 -17.70 1.64 -14.17
CA LEU A 84 -16.39 1.07 -13.82
C LEU A 84 -16.07 1.28 -12.34
N SER A 85 -16.37 2.46 -11.80
CA SER A 85 -16.20 2.74 -10.37
C SER A 85 -17.08 1.84 -9.50
N ALA A 86 -18.31 1.55 -9.93
CA ALA A 86 -19.24 0.66 -9.22
C ALA A 86 -18.75 -0.79 -9.24
N LEU A 87 -18.22 -1.27 -10.38
CA LEU A 87 -17.61 -2.59 -10.48
C LEU A 87 -16.39 -2.73 -9.57
N VAL A 88 -15.49 -1.75 -9.58
CA VAL A 88 -14.32 -1.73 -8.69
C VAL A 88 -14.73 -1.67 -7.21
N ALA A 89 -15.73 -0.86 -6.88
CA ALA A 89 -16.25 -0.79 -5.51
C ALA A 89 -16.88 -2.11 -5.07
N HIS A 90 -17.63 -2.77 -5.95
CA HIS A 90 -18.27 -4.06 -5.67
C HIS A 90 -17.23 -5.17 -5.46
N THR A 91 -16.25 -5.31 -6.35
CA THR A 91 -15.18 -6.32 -6.20
C THR A 91 -14.33 -6.05 -4.96
N GLY A 92 -13.98 -4.78 -4.72
CA GLY A 92 -13.26 -4.37 -3.52
C GLY A 92 -14.03 -4.67 -2.23
N TRP A 93 -15.35 -4.44 -2.23
CA TRP A 93 -16.21 -4.78 -1.10
C TRP A 93 -16.24 -6.28 -0.83
N HIS A 94 -16.38 -7.10 -1.88
CA HIS A 94 -16.36 -8.55 -1.75
C HIS A 94 -15.04 -9.06 -1.14
N TRP A 95 -13.90 -8.58 -1.65
CA TRP A 95 -12.60 -8.93 -1.08
C TRP A 95 -12.44 -8.44 0.36
N MET A 96 -12.91 -7.24 0.69
CA MET A 96 -12.84 -6.71 2.05
C MET A 96 -13.61 -7.60 3.03
N VAL A 97 -14.81 -8.04 2.67
CA VAL A 97 -15.61 -8.96 3.50
C VAL A 97 -14.88 -10.30 3.66
N GLU A 98 -14.39 -10.88 2.57
CA GLU A 98 -13.62 -12.14 2.61
C GLU A 98 -12.39 -12.05 3.53
N ARG A 99 -11.64 -10.93 3.48
CA ARG A 99 -10.50 -10.71 4.37
C ARG A 99 -10.93 -10.43 5.81
N GLY A 100 -12.03 -9.74 6.01
CA GLY A 100 -12.63 -9.52 7.33
C GLY A 100 -13.01 -10.83 8.01
N ASP A 101 -13.62 -11.76 7.27
CA ASP A 101 -14.00 -13.08 7.78
C ASP A 101 -12.78 -13.93 8.10
N ARG A 102 -11.73 -13.88 7.27
CA ARG A 102 -10.44 -14.50 7.61
C ARG A 102 -9.80 -13.91 8.86
N LEU A 103 -9.85 -12.59 9.02
CA LEU A 103 -9.30 -11.91 10.19
C LEU A 103 -10.05 -12.29 11.48
N ARG A 104 -11.38 -12.44 11.41
CA ARG A 104 -12.21 -12.86 12.55
C ARG A 104 -11.88 -14.26 13.06
N GLN A 105 -11.41 -15.15 12.18
CA GLN A 105 -10.98 -16.50 12.56
C GLN A 105 -9.62 -16.50 13.28
N PHE A 106 -8.83 -15.43 13.13
CA PHE A 106 -7.54 -15.30 13.77
C PHE A 106 -7.72 -15.06 15.27
N ARG A 107 -7.28 -16.02 16.09
CA ARG A 107 -7.19 -15.81 17.54
C ARG A 107 -5.97 -14.95 17.82
N PHE A 108 -6.18 -13.65 18.00
CA PHE A 108 -5.14 -12.76 18.48
C PHE A 108 -4.69 -13.20 19.87
N ALA A 109 -3.50 -13.81 19.93
CA ALA A 109 -2.80 -14.03 21.18
C ALA A 109 -1.99 -12.76 21.47
N TRP A 110 -2.32 -12.10 22.58
CA TRP A 110 -1.51 -11.00 23.06
C TRP A 110 -0.11 -11.53 23.40
N PRO A 111 0.96 -10.85 22.98
CA PRO A 111 2.31 -11.27 23.33
C PRO A 111 2.46 -11.29 24.85
N ALA A 112 3.15 -12.30 25.38
CA ALA A 112 3.47 -12.34 26.80
C ALA A 112 4.33 -11.12 27.15
N LEU A 113 4.08 -10.51 28.31
CA LEU A 113 4.94 -9.46 28.86
C LEU A 113 6.21 -10.09 29.43
N ASP A 114 7.08 -10.54 28.53
CA ASP A 114 8.35 -11.17 28.87
C ASP A 114 9.53 -10.18 28.75
N ALA A 115 10.69 -10.60 29.25
CA ALA A 115 11.91 -9.79 29.19
C ALA A 115 12.32 -9.48 27.74
N ALA A 116 11.99 -10.35 26.78
CA ALA A 116 12.31 -10.16 25.37
C ALA A 116 11.47 -9.01 24.76
N LEU A 117 10.16 -8.99 25.02
CA LEU A 117 9.27 -7.91 24.62
C LEU A 117 9.70 -6.59 25.28
N LEU A 118 9.98 -6.60 26.59
CA LEU A 118 10.42 -5.42 27.32
C LEU A 118 11.75 -4.88 26.78
N ALA A 119 12.72 -5.76 26.51
CA ALA A 119 13.99 -5.39 25.90
C ALA A 119 13.82 -4.84 24.49
N SER A 120 12.91 -5.41 23.68
CA SER A 120 12.61 -4.88 22.35
C SER A 120 11.98 -3.49 22.40
N ALA A 121 11.02 -3.28 23.29
CA ALA A 121 10.38 -1.99 23.50
C ALA A 121 11.40 -0.94 23.97
N MET A 122 12.30 -1.31 24.88
CA MET A 122 13.36 -0.43 25.36
C MET A 122 14.34 -0.06 24.24
N ARG A 123 14.72 -1.00 23.36
CA ARG A 123 15.56 -0.68 22.19
C ARG A 123 14.91 0.34 21.26
N TRP A 124 13.63 0.16 20.96
CA TRP A 124 12.87 1.12 20.14
C TRP A 124 12.74 2.49 20.82
N ALA A 125 12.51 2.51 22.14
CA ALA A 125 12.46 3.75 22.92
C ALA A 125 13.81 4.48 22.93
N MET A 126 14.92 3.76 23.14
CA MET A 126 16.26 4.32 23.08
C MET A 126 16.57 4.89 21.69
N LEU A 127 16.25 4.16 20.62
CA LEU A 127 16.43 4.66 19.25
C LEU A 127 15.62 5.95 19.02
N GLY A 128 14.37 5.99 19.49
CA GLY A 128 13.52 7.18 19.41
C GLY A 128 14.12 8.37 20.17
N LEU A 129 14.61 8.16 21.40
CA LEU A 129 15.27 9.19 22.20
C LEU A 129 16.53 9.72 21.52
N VAL A 130 17.36 8.85 20.94
CA VAL A 130 18.56 9.25 20.20
C VAL A 130 18.20 10.10 18.99
N LEU A 131 17.22 9.67 18.18
CA LEU A 131 16.78 10.42 17.00
C LEU A 131 16.21 11.80 17.38
N LEU A 132 15.40 11.86 18.44
CA LEU A 132 14.88 13.13 18.96
C LEU A 132 15.98 14.03 19.50
N GLY A 133 16.96 13.47 20.22
CA GLY A 133 18.11 14.21 20.74
C GLY A 133 18.98 14.78 19.62
N VAL A 134 19.25 14.00 18.56
CA VAL A 134 19.97 14.47 17.37
C VAL A 134 19.18 15.57 16.66
N ALA A 135 17.88 15.38 16.44
CA ALA A 135 17.04 16.38 15.80
C ALA A 135 17.00 17.69 16.58
N TRP A 136 16.87 17.62 17.91
CA TRP A 136 16.90 18.77 18.80
C TRP A 136 18.26 19.50 18.72
N LEU A 137 19.37 18.75 18.81
CA LEU A 137 20.72 19.32 18.71
C LEU A 137 20.92 20.04 17.37
N MET A 138 20.53 19.41 16.26
CA MET A 138 20.63 20.05 14.94
C MET A 138 19.78 21.33 14.86
N SER A 139 18.58 21.34 15.44
CA SER A 139 17.73 22.54 15.47
C SER A 139 18.25 23.67 16.36
N SER A 140 19.10 23.34 17.35
CA SER A 140 19.71 24.33 18.24
C SER A 140 21.01 24.95 17.68
N LEU A 141 21.60 24.30 16.66
CA LEU A 141 22.83 24.74 16.00
C LEU A 141 22.58 25.50 14.69
N LEU A 142 21.34 25.50 14.20
CA LEU A 142 20.85 26.25 13.03
C LEU A 142 20.13 27.52 13.48
#